data_AF-A0A956BC57-F1
#
_entry.id   AF-A0A956BC57-F1
#
_cell.length_a   1.000
_cell.length_b   1.000
_cell.length_c   1.000
_cell.angle_alpha   90.00
_cell.angle_beta   90.00
_cell.angle_gamma   90.00
#
_symmetry.space_group_name_H-M   'P 1'
#
loop_
_entity.id
_entity.type
_entity.pdbx_description
1 polymer ?
#
loop_
_entity_poly.entity_id
_entity_poly.type
_entity_poly.pdbx_seq_one_letter_code
_entity_poly.pdbx_strand_id
1 'polypeptide(L)'
;MTRIVVGLLTWALAVPAMAAPAAELEAGKRRLVEDLAGLRFERLGHPVLRWDHIPPVYAPKSRPHELLVVLVQFPDRAFDRYAGDAAQGEKLAAYYQDLLFDPTYAKPDTLSHYYRTQSLGAYHLQGRVLPPVTLSKPLRDYGGPYRPAGGDWRNDKNAEGLVEEVLAAAAKAHPTLDWEALDRWDPTDWDGDGLRGEPDGYLDHLVLVFAGGGQSSCQGQYKIDDVLNPNTGEAALSTLSTEARACADRLWPHRFVIQKREGQGPVIEGRTHARGGVEVRPGLWSLDYNMQSEYTEASTFVHEFGHSLGLPDIYARTSSNGTGGWEVMSGTADPSPQNLSAWSRVMLGWLRPQVFVPPAFGGRKVQSVYLRTLDDPVDAPAVARAKRAAGLHRAAMVVLPPKVRELELTTLPKASGKQALYSGQGNELNRAAELRLDLREAKGKVTLSFDAWWSIEAGWDFAYVETSTDDGRTWTRRRTVDPRHMPAKHGHDGPETVPGLTGLSGDL
;
A
#
# COMPACT_ATOMS: atom_id res chain seq x y z
N MET A 1 13.82 2.21 4.02
CA MET A 1 15.15 2.85 3.91
C MET A 1 15.64 3.38 5.27
N THR A 2 16.73 2.83 5.81
CA THR A 2 17.42 3.46 6.96
C THR A 2 18.68 4.18 6.46
N ARG A 3 18.85 5.47 6.78
CA ARG A 3 20.00 6.30 6.39
C ARG A 3 20.86 6.64 7.61
N ILE A 4 22.16 6.45 7.52
CA ILE A 4 23.13 7.05 8.45
C ILE A 4 23.76 8.24 7.72
N VAL A 5 23.68 9.41 8.32
CA VAL A 5 23.71 10.70 7.63
C VAL A 5 24.78 11.57 8.29
N VAL A 6 25.88 11.93 7.60
CA VAL A 6 26.95 12.77 8.19
C VAL A 6 26.93 14.20 7.64
N GLY A 7 26.67 15.20 8.50
CA GLY A 7 26.58 16.64 8.15
C GLY A 7 27.64 17.53 8.81
N LEU A 8 27.82 18.78 8.38
CA LEU A 8 28.91 19.69 8.80
C LEU A 8 28.41 21.10 9.21
N LEU A 9 29.03 21.68 10.27
CA LEU A 9 28.86 23.03 10.91
C LEU A 9 27.56 23.28 11.72
N THR A 10 27.40 24.26 12.63
CA THR A 10 28.24 24.94 13.66
C THR A 10 27.26 25.30 14.80
N TRP A 11 27.76 25.35 16.04
CA TRP A 11 27.08 25.61 17.33
C TRP A 11 26.66 24.37 18.13
N ALA A 12 27.20 24.29 19.35
CA ALA A 12 26.95 23.25 20.32
C ALA A 12 25.69 23.55 21.13
N LEU A 13 24.75 22.61 21.15
CA LEU A 13 23.70 22.55 22.16
C LEU A 13 23.90 21.30 23.00
N ALA A 14 23.88 21.51 24.32
CA ALA A 14 23.99 20.46 25.32
C ALA A 14 22.82 19.47 25.19
N VAL A 15 23.13 18.18 25.11
CA VAL A 15 22.13 17.11 25.21
C VAL A 15 21.65 17.06 26.66
N PRO A 16 20.36 17.27 26.95
CA PRO A 16 19.86 17.20 28.32
C PRO A 16 19.93 15.76 28.82
N ALA A 17 20.16 15.61 30.13
CA ALA A 17 20.17 14.32 30.80
C ALA A 17 18.84 13.57 30.55
N MET A 18 18.92 12.41 29.90
CA MET A 18 17.77 11.54 29.66
C MET A 18 17.20 11.03 30.99
N ALA A 19 15.87 11.05 31.11
CA ALA A 19 15.15 10.55 32.27
C ALA A 19 15.43 9.05 32.52
N ALA A 20 15.17 8.58 33.76
CA ALA A 20 15.31 7.16 34.08
C ALA A 20 14.39 6.30 33.16
N PRO A 21 14.85 5.16 32.61
CA PRO A 21 14.13 4.38 31.61
C PRO A 21 12.69 3.99 31.99
N ALA A 22 12.44 3.77 33.29
CA ALA A 22 11.12 3.40 33.79
C ALA A 22 10.09 4.56 33.72
N ALA A 23 10.51 5.80 34.00
CA ALA A 23 9.62 6.96 33.96
C ALA A 23 9.24 7.31 32.51
N GLU A 24 10.20 7.20 31.59
CA GLU A 24 9.98 7.39 30.16
C GLU A 24 9.04 6.31 29.59
N LEU A 25 9.22 5.06 30.01
CA LEU A 25 8.35 3.95 29.64
C LEU A 25 6.90 4.17 30.10
N GLU A 26 6.68 4.55 31.36
CA GLU A 26 5.33 4.85 31.87
C GLU A 26 4.68 6.05 31.18
N ALA A 27 5.47 7.10 30.89
CA ALA A 27 4.99 8.23 30.09
C ALA A 27 4.62 7.79 28.66
N GLY A 28 5.40 6.88 28.06
CA GLY A 28 5.12 6.29 26.75
C GLY A 28 3.81 5.49 26.74
N LYS A 29 3.58 4.64 27.75
CA LYS A 29 2.32 3.90 27.90
C LYS A 29 1.12 4.84 28.02
N ARG A 30 1.25 5.92 28.80
CA ARG A 30 0.19 6.91 28.97
C ARG A 30 -0.15 7.61 27.66
N ARG A 31 0.87 8.09 26.92
CA ARG A 31 0.68 8.69 25.59
C ARG A 31 -0.02 7.74 24.62
N LEU A 32 0.41 6.48 24.57
CA LEU A 32 -0.21 5.46 23.72
C LEU A 32 -1.70 5.28 24.04
N VAL A 33 -2.07 5.19 25.32
CA VAL A 33 -3.47 5.08 25.73
C VAL A 33 -4.27 6.34 25.39
N GLU A 34 -3.71 7.52 25.61
CA GLU A 34 -4.33 8.80 25.28
C GLU A 34 -4.54 8.97 23.78
N ASP A 35 -3.58 8.55 22.96
CA ASP A 35 -3.64 8.64 21.49
C ASP A 35 -4.63 7.62 20.92
N LEU A 36 -4.62 6.36 21.37
CA LEU A 36 -5.64 5.37 21.01
C LEU A 36 -7.05 5.82 21.42
N ALA A 37 -7.20 6.35 22.64
CA ALA A 37 -8.49 6.81 23.12
C ALA A 37 -9.00 8.05 22.36
N GLY A 38 -8.07 8.85 21.83
CA GLY A 38 -8.35 9.98 20.96
C GLY A 38 -8.49 9.63 19.48
N LEU A 39 -8.33 8.36 19.09
CA LEU A 39 -8.26 7.90 17.70
C LEU A 39 -7.15 8.61 16.89
N ARG A 40 -6.05 8.99 17.57
CA ARG A 40 -4.88 9.64 17.00
C ARG A 40 -3.86 8.61 16.55
N PHE A 41 -4.27 7.78 15.58
CA PHE A 41 -3.50 6.65 15.08
C PHE A 41 -2.14 7.08 14.48
N GLU A 42 -2.08 8.28 13.91
CA GLU A 42 -0.86 8.92 13.39
C GLU A 42 0.19 9.18 14.46
N ARG A 43 -0.20 9.22 15.74
CA ARG A 43 0.69 9.52 16.88
C ARG A 43 1.16 8.29 17.63
N LEU A 44 0.80 7.08 17.19
CA LEU A 44 1.23 5.83 17.85
C LEU A 44 2.75 5.57 17.72
N GLY A 45 3.44 6.32 16.87
CA GLY A 45 4.91 6.49 16.86
C GLY A 45 5.68 5.36 16.18
N HIS A 46 5.58 4.14 16.72
CA HIS A 46 6.30 2.93 16.25
C HIS A 46 5.32 1.83 15.84
N PRO A 47 4.53 2.05 14.78
CA PRO A 47 3.66 1.02 14.26
C PRO A 47 4.51 -0.16 13.77
N VAL A 48 4.22 -1.36 14.27
CA VAL A 48 4.90 -2.59 13.83
C VAL A 48 4.28 -3.05 12.51
N LEU A 49 3.04 -2.63 12.22
CA LEU A 49 2.32 -2.93 10.98
C LEU A 49 1.98 -1.62 10.26
N ARG A 50 2.18 -1.58 8.94
CA ARG A 50 1.90 -0.44 8.03
C ARG A 50 0.52 0.21 8.25
N TRP A 51 -0.43 -0.59 8.73
CA TRP A 51 -1.86 -0.29 8.80
C TRP A 51 -2.31 0.20 10.18
N ASP A 52 -1.37 0.45 11.08
CA ASP A 52 -1.65 1.06 12.39
C ASP A 52 -2.06 2.54 12.25
N HIS A 53 -1.97 3.12 11.05
CA HIS A 53 -2.50 4.43 10.69
C HIS A 53 -2.92 4.45 9.21
N ILE A 54 -4.19 4.71 8.96
CA ILE A 54 -4.74 5.02 7.63
C ILE A 54 -5.30 6.44 7.75
N PRO A 55 -4.85 7.41 6.92
CA PRO A 55 -5.46 8.73 6.91
C PRO A 55 -6.96 8.62 6.63
N PRO A 56 -7.83 9.34 7.37
CA PRO A 56 -9.25 9.32 7.11
C PRO A 56 -9.57 9.67 5.65
N VAL A 57 -10.48 8.93 5.03
CA VAL A 57 -10.82 9.12 3.62
C VAL A 57 -12.25 9.60 3.49
N TYR A 58 -12.46 10.76 2.86
CA TYR A 58 -13.77 11.38 2.73
C TYR A 58 -14.00 11.85 1.30
N ALA A 59 -15.22 11.63 0.80
CA ALA A 59 -15.63 12.10 -0.51
C ALA A 59 -17.11 12.51 -0.45
N PRO A 60 -17.44 13.82 -0.50
CA PRO A 60 -18.82 14.26 -0.45
C PRO A 60 -19.54 13.88 -1.75
N LYS A 61 -20.87 13.72 -1.69
CA LYS A 61 -21.68 13.38 -2.88
C LYS A 61 -21.52 14.38 -4.03
N SER A 62 -21.26 15.65 -3.71
CA SER A 62 -21.04 16.72 -4.71
C SER A 62 -19.69 16.62 -5.42
N ARG A 63 -18.73 15.89 -4.85
CA ARG A 63 -17.39 15.68 -5.42
C ARG A 63 -16.90 14.28 -5.04
N PRO A 64 -17.50 13.22 -5.62
CA PRO A 64 -17.09 11.85 -5.35
C PRO A 64 -15.67 11.62 -5.89
N HIS A 65 -14.98 10.63 -5.31
CA HIS A 65 -13.82 10.06 -6.00
C HIS A 65 -14.31 9.33 -7.26
N GLU A 66 -13.48 9.31 -8.30
CA GLU A 66 -13.80 8.70 -9.59
C GLU A 66 -12.80 7.59 -9.91
N LEU A 67 -13.28 6.34 -9.97
CA LEU A 67 -12.47 5.19 -10.34
C LEU A 67 -12.41 5.05 -11.85
N LEU A 68 -11.21 5.13 -12.42
CA LEU A 68 -10.98 4.82 -13.82
C LEU A 68 -10.87 3.31 -14.02
N VAL A 69 -11.74 2.74 -14.84
CA VAL A 69 -11.67 1.34 -15.27
C VAL A 69 -11.31 1.29 -16.75
N VAL A 70 -10.21 0.64 -17.10
CA VAL A 70 -9.81 0.44 -18.50
C VAL A 70 -9.87 -1.04 -18.83
N LEU A 71 -10.64 -1.38 -19.87
CA LEU A 71 -10.71 -2.74 -20.36
C LEU A 71 -9.49 -3.01 -21.28
N VAL A 72 -8.90 -4.19 -21.18
CA VAL A 72 -7.63 -4.52 -21.82
C VAL A 72 -7.74 -5.84 -22.58
N GLN A 73 -7.36 -5.83 -23.84
CA GLN A 73 -7.26 -7.03 -24.67
C GLN A 73 -5.93 -7.11 -25.41
N PHE A 74 -5.63 -8.29 -25.95
CA PHE A 74 -4.35 -8.64 -26.55
C PHE A 74 -4.58 -9.09 -27.99
N PRO A 75 -3.55 -9.05 -28.86
CA PRO A 75 -3.65 -9.56 -30.23
C PRO A 75 -4.09 -11.02 -30.32
N ASP A 76 -3.78 -11.84 -29.31
CA ASP A 76 -4.12 -13.26 -29.22
C ASP A 76 -5.23 -13.58 -28.21
N ARG A 77 -5.76 -12.58 -27.48
CA ARG A 77 -6.82 -12.78 -26.50
C ARG A 77 -7.77 -11.58 -26.43
N ALA A 78 -8.99 -11.79 -26.89
CA ALA A 78 -10.12 -10.87 -26.74
C ALA A 78 -11.07 -11.32 -25.62
N PHE A 79 -11.98 -10.43 -25.23
CA PHE A 79 -13.05 -10.74 -24.28
C PHE A 79 -14.00 -11.78 -24.88
N ASP A 80 -14.46 -12.73 -24.06
CA ASP A 80 -15.45 -13.71 -24.49
C ASP A 80 -16.87 -13.13 -24.43
N ARG A 81 -17.12 -12.22 -23.47
CA ARG A 81 -18.42 -11.56 -23.31
C ARG A 81 -18.71 -10.68 -24.53
N TYR A 82 -19.89 -10.89 -25.11
CA TYR A 82 -20.32 -10.27 -26.37
C TYR A 82 -19.41 -10.57 -27.58
N ALA A 83 -18.68 -11.68 -27.56
CA ALA A 83 -17.85 -12.09 -28.69
C ALA A 83 -18.65 -12.20 -30.00
N GLY A 84 -18.07 -11.69 -31.08
CA GLY A 84 -18.71 -11.66 -32.41
C GLY A 84 -19.65 -10.47 -32.65
N ASP A 85 -19.89 -9.63 -31.64
CA ASP A 85 -20.67 -8.40 -31.79
C ASP A 85 -19.80 -7.23 -32.28
N ALA A 86 -20.25 -6.51 -33.31
CA ALA A 86 -19.50 -5.36 -33.84
C ALA A 86 -19.36 -4.21 -32.84
N ALA A 87 -20.27 -4.12 -31.86
CA ALA A 87 -20.25 -3.15 -30.76
C ALA A 87 -19.77 -3.76 -29.44
N GLN A 88 -19.02 -4.87 -29.48
CA GLN A 88 -18.53 -5.57 -28.28
C GLN A 88 -17.88 -4.61 -27.28
N GLY A 89 -17.00 -3.72 -27.73
CA GLY A 89 -16.29 -2.79 -26.84
C GLY A 89 -17.21 -1.84 -26.07
N GLU A 90 -18.22 -1.28 -26.73
CA GLU A 90 -19.21 -0.39 -26.12
C GLU A 90 -20.11 -1.15 -25.14
N LYS A 91 -20.54 -2.36 -25.51
CA LYS A 91 -21.34 -3.23 -24.64
C LYS A 91 -20.58 -3.68 -23.41
N LEU A 92 -19.28 -3.97 -23.53
CA LEU A 92 -18.42 -4.29 -22.40
C LEU A 92 -18.29 -3.11 -21.44
N ALA A 93 -18.00 -1.91 -21.97
CA ALA A 93 -17.91 -0.71 -21.14
C ALA A 93 -19.23 -0.45 -20.39
N ALA A 94 -20.37 -0.53 -21.08
CA ALA A 94 -21.69 -0.39 -20.47
C ALA A 94 -21.99 -1.47 -19.43
N TYR A 95 -21.58 -2.72 -19.69
CA TYR A 95 -21.75 -3.83 -18.75
C TYR A 95 -21.00 -3.59 -17.44
N TYR A 96 -19.70 -3.27 -17.50
CA TYR A 96 -18.93 -3.00 -16.28
C TYR A 96 -19.37 -1.70 -15.60
N GLN A 97 -19.82 -0.70 -16.37
CA GLN A 97 -20.38 0.53 -15.80
C GLN A 97 -21.61 0.24 -14.94
N ASP A 98 -22.53 -0.61 -15.44
CA ASP A 98 -23.73 -1.04 -14.70
C ASP A 98 -23.41 -2.02 -13.56
N LEU A 99 -22.43 -2.91 -13.75
CA LEU A 99 -22.01 -3.89 -12.73
C LEU A 99 -21.43 -3.18 -11.51
N LEU A 100 -20.54 -2.21 -11.72
CA LEU A 100 -19.70 -1.65 -10.66
C LEU A 100 -20.26 -0.35 -10.08
N PHE A 101 -21.04 0.42 -10.84
CA PHE A 101 -21.42 1.77 -10.44
C PHE A 101 -22.92 2.03 -10.58
N ASP A 102 -23.42 2.91 -9.72
CA ASP A 102 -24.76 3.45 -9.82
C ASP A 102 -24.75 4.93 -9.38
N PRO A 103 -25.07 5.86 -10.29
CA PRO A 103 -25.09 7.30 -9.97
C PRO A 103 -26.11 7.66 -8.88
N THR A 104 -27.14 6.82 -8.67
CA THR A 104 -28.16 7.05 -7.64
C THR A 104 -27.77 6.48 -6.27
N TYR A 105 -26.77 5.60 -6.21
CA TYR A 105 -26.34 4.85 -5.04
C TYR A 105 -27.45 3.98 -4.40
N ALA A 106 -28.45 3.59 -5.18
CA ALA A 106 -29.59 2.80 -4.75
C ALA A 106 -29.46 1.32 -5.13
N LYS A 107 -28.72 0.99 -6.21
CA LYS A 107 -28.52 -0.37 -6.70
C LYS A 107 -27.55 -1.12 -5.78
N PRO A 108 -28.00 -2.16 -5.05
CA PRO A 108 -27.13 -2.98 -4.22
C PRO A 108 -26.00 -3.64 -5.02
N ASP A 109 -24.99 -4.14 -4.31
CA ASP A 109 -23.86 -4.90 -4.87
C ASP A 109 -22.97 -4.12 -5.87
N THR A 110 -23.23 -2.84 -6.11
CA THR A 110 -22.30 -1.91 -6.80
C THR A 110 -21.28 -1.33 -5.81
N LEU A 111 -20.09 -0.97 -6.29
CA LEU A 111 -19.10 -0.26 -5.48
C LEU A 111 -19.67 1.09 -4.98
N SER A 112 -20.41 1.81 -5.83
CA SER A 112 -21.07 3.06 -5.45
C SER A 112 -21.96 2.87 -4.22
N HIS A 113 -22.91 1.93 -4.27
CA HIS A 113 -23.80 1.65 -3.15
C HIS A 113 -23.04 1.12 -1.93
N TYR A 114 -22.12 0.17 -2.13
CA TYR A 114 -21.36 -0.45 -1.07
C TYR A 114 -20.61 0.60 -0.24
N TYR A 115 -19.77 1.39 -0.88
CA TYR A 115 -18.92 2.35 -0.18
C TYR A 115 -19.69 3.51 0.45
N ARG A 116 -20.78 3.97 -0.19
CA ARG A 116 -21.70 4.91 0.47
C ARG A 116 -22.30 4.32 1.74
N THR A 117 -22.71 3.05 1.70
CA THR A 117 -23.37 2.37 2.82
C THR A 117 -22.39 2.09 3.96
N GLN A 118 -21.23 1.51 3.65
CA GLN A 118 -20.20 1.21 4.64
C GLN A 118 -19.68 2.47 5.34
N SER A 119 -19.53 3.56 4.60
CA SER A 119 -19.06 4.84 5.12
C SER A 119 -20.13 5.66 5.85
N LEU A 120 -21.37 5.15 5.96
CA LEU A 120 -22.50 5.88 6.54
C LEU A 120 -22.76 7.23 5.83
N GLY A 121 -22.43 7.32 4.54
CA GLY A 121 -22.56 8.52 3.72
C GLY A 121 -21.37 9.48 3.79
N ALA A 122 -20.26 9.11 4.45
CA ALA A 122 -19.05 9.94 4.51
C ALA A 122 -18.18 9.86 3.24
N TYR A 123 -18.36 8.80 2.44
CA TYR A 123 -17.57 8.55 1.25
C TYR A 123 -18.46 8.13 0.07
N HIS A 124 -18.20 8.73 -1.09
CA HIS A 124 -18.94 8.49 -2.33
C HIS A 124 -17.96 8.18 -3.45
N LEU A 125 -18.21 7.05 -4.12
CA LEU A 125 -17.45 6.60 -5.27
C LEU A 125 -18.35 6.53 -6.49
N GLN A 126 -17.85 7.08 -7.60
CA GLN A 126 -18.33 6.78 -8.94
C GLN A 126 -17.16 6.23 -9.75
N GLY A 127 -17.43 5.85 -10.99
CA GLY A 127 -16.36 5.46 -11.88
C GLY A 127 -16.74 5.60 -13.33
N ARG A 128 -15.71 5.50 -14.16
CA ARG A 128 -15.80 5.62 -15.60
C ARG A 128 -15.13 4.43 -16.24
N VAL A 129 -15.91 3.68 -17.01
CA VAL A 129 -15.39 2.52 -17.74
C VAL A 129 -15.09 2.90 -19.18
N LEU A 130 -13.84 2.73 -19.59
CA LEU A 130 -13.41 2.93 -20.97
C LEU A 130 -13.51 1.61 -21.76
N PRO A 131 -13.87 1.65 -23.06
CA PRO A 131 -13.86 0.47 -23.93
C PRO A 131 -12.47 -0.20 -24.00
N PRO A 132 -12.40 -1.45 -24.49
CA PRO A 132 -11.15 -2.19 -24.58
C PRO A 132 -10.08 -1.47 -25.42
N VAL A 133 -8.88 -1.37 -24.87
CA VAL A 133 -7.66 -1.08 -25.65
C VAL A 133 -6.97 -2.39 -26.02
N THR A 134 -6.52 -2.51 -27.27
CA THR A 134 -5.72 -3.65 -27.73
C THR A 134 -4.25 -3.34 -27.59
N LEU A 135 -3.53 -4.15 -26.82
CA LEU A 135 -2.10 -4.02 -26.65
C LEU A 135 -1.32 -4.52 -27.87
N SER A 136 -0.06 -4.13 -27.96
CA SER A 136 0.84 -4.42 -29.08
C SER A 136 1.41 -5.83 -29.06
N LYS A 137 1.43 -6.48 -27.88
CA LYS A 137 2.01 -7.82 -27.72
C LYS A 137 0.99 -8.86 -27.23
N PRO A 138 1.22 -10.15 -27.50
CA PRO A 138 0.45 -11.24 -26.94
C PRO A 138 0.40 -11.24 -25.40
N LEU A 139 -0.64 -11.82 -24.80
CA LEU A 139 -0.83 -11.90 -23.34
C LEU A 139 0.42 -12.42 -22.61
N ARG A 140 1.06 -13.47 -23.14
CA ARG A 140 2.25 -14.11 -22.54
C ARG A 140 3.45 -13.18 -22.35
N ASP A 141 3.55 -12.10 -23.14
CA ASP A 141 4.67 -11.17 -23.04
C ASP A 141 4.56 -10.24 -21.84
N TYR A 142 3.36 -10.14 -21.26
CA TYR A 142 3.08 -9.40 -20.03
C TYR A 142 2.90 -10.35 -18.83
N GLY A 143 2.06 -11.37 -18.97
CA GLY A 143 1.68 -12.29 -17.89
C GLY A 143 2.48 -13.60 -17.83
N GLY A 144 3.41 -13.84 -18.76
CA GLY A 144 4.20 -15.07 -18.74
C GLY A 144 5.14 -15.17 -17.54
N PRO A 145 5.39 -16.37 -17.01
CA PRO A 145 6.28 -16.55 -15.87
C PRO A 145 7.71 -16.24 -16.29
N TYR A 146 8.46 -15.62 -15.39
CA TYR A 146 9.87 -15.31 -15.59
C TYR A 146 10.68 -15.56 -14.33
N ARG A 147 11.99 -15.75 -14.51
CA ARG A 147 12.92 -15.98 -13.41
C ARG A 147 13.99 -14.88 -13.43
N PRO A 148 13.93 -13.87 -12.54
CA PRO A 148 14.97 -12.86 -12.41
C PRO A 148 16.27 -13.49 -11.88
N ALA A 149 17.35 -12.72 -11.90
CA ALA A 149 18.68 -13.17 -11.47
C ALA A 149 18.73 -13.69 -10.01
N GLY A 150 17.76 -13.32 -9.17
CA GLY A 150 17.59 -13.82 -7.79
C GLY A 150 17.10 -15.27 -7.68
N GLY A 151 16.65 -15.88 -8.78
CA GLY A 151 16.34 -17.31 -8.84
C GLY A 151 14.92 -17.73 -8.45
N ASP A 152 14.07 -16.81 -7.99
CA ASP A 152 12.68 -17.13 -7.67
C ASP A 152 11.76 -16.89 -8.86
N TRP A 153 10.88 -17.85 -9.17
CA TRP A 153 9.87 -17.67 -10.20
C TRP A 153 8.90 -16.53 -9.84
N ARG A 154 8.55 -15.74 -10.85
CA ARG A 154 7.55 -14.67 -10.79
C ARG A 154 6.49 -14.93 -11.85
N ASN A 155 5.26 -14.55 -11.54
CA ASN A 155 4.10 -14.80 -12.39
C ASN A 155 4.08 -13.89 -13.63
N ASP A 156 4.25 -12.58 -13.46
CA ASP A 156 4.06 -11.63 -14.56
C ASP A 156 5.39 -11.04 -15.06
N LYS A 157 5.77 -11.38 -16.30
CA LYS A 157 6.98 -10.85 -16.96
C LYS A 157 7.09 -9.33 -17.02
N ASN A 158 5.98 -8.63 -17.24
CA ASN A 158 5.99 -7.19 -17.47
C ASN A 158 4.63 -6.51 -17.19
N ALA A 159 4.10 -6.70 -15.97
CA ALA A 159 2.84 -6.05 -15.55
C ALA A 159 2.91 -4.52 -15.58
N GLU A 160 3.99 -3.90 -15.11
CA GLU A 160 4.13 -2.43 -15.16
C GLU A 160 4.26 -1.87 -16.59
N GLY A 161 4.81 -2.66 -17.52
CA GLY A 161 4.82 -2.30 -18.94
C GLY A 161 3.44 -2.40 -19.58
N LEU A 162 2.61 -3.36 -19.14
CA LEU A 162 1.21 -3.44 -19.53
C LEU A 162 0.46 -2.18 -19.10
N VAL A 163 0.58 -1.78 -17.83
CA VAL A 163 -0.12 -0.59 -17.29
C VAL A 163 0.27 0.66 -18.05
N GLU A 164 1.57 0.83 -18.33
CA GLU A 164 2.07 1.98 -19.10
C GLU A 164 1.47 2.04 -20.52
N GLU A 165 1.43 0.91 -21.21
CA GLU A 165 0.87 0.84 -22.56
C GLU A 165 -0.64 1.08 -22.56
N VAL A 166 -1.36 0.53 -21.58
CA VAL A 166 -2.80 0.73 -21.41
C VAL A 166 -3.12 2.21 -21.20
N LEU A 167 -2.42 2.88 -20.29
CA LEU A 167 -2.66 4.29 -19.98
C LEU A 167 -2.35 5.19 -21.18
N ALA A 168 -1.24 4.94 -21.88
CA ALA A 168 -0.90 5.67 -23.10
C ALA A 168 -1.96 5.47 -24.20
N ALA A 169 -2.45 4.24 -24.38
CA ALA A 169 -3.50 3.94 -25.35
C ALA A 169 -4.84 4.58 -24.97
N ALA A 170 -5.23 4.51 -23.70
CA ALA A 170 -6.46 5.10 -23.19
C ALA A 170 -6.45 6.64 -23.30
N ALA A 171 -5.36 7.30 -22.91
CA ALA A 171 -5.16 8.73 -23.05
C ALA A 171 -5.28 9.19 -24.52
N LYS A 172 -4.67 8.42 -25.43
CA LYS A 172 -4.74 8.69 -26.88
C LYS A 172 -6.15 8.47 -27.45
N ALA A 173 -6.86 7.43 -27.02
CA ALA A 173 -8.20 7.11 -27.49
C ALA A 173 -9.29 8.05 -26.94
N HIS A 174 -9.05 8.62 -25.76
CA HIS A 174 -10.00 9.48 -25.05
C HIS A 174 -9.40 10.85 -24.70
N PRO A 175 -9.00 11.67 -25.70
CA PRO A 175 -8.38 12.97 -25.45
C PRO A 175 -9.33 13.99 -24.83
N THR A 176 -10.65 13.78 -24.95
CA THR A 176 -11.69 14.65 -24.39
C THR A 176 -12.19 14.19 -23.03
N LEU A 177 -11.61 13.12 -22.46
CA LEU A 177 -11.91 12.73 -21.09
C LEU A 177 -11.46 13.85 -20.14
N ASP A 178 -12.28 14.15 -19.14
CA ASP A 178 -11.90 15.01 -18.02
C ASP A 178 -10.95 14.25 -17.10
N TRP A 179 -9.67 14.24 -17.48
CA TRP A 179 -8.62 13.55 -16.74
C TRP A 179 -8.30 14.22 -15.39
N GLU A 180 -8.54 15.54 -15.28
CA GLU A 180 -8.34 16.29 -14.03
C GLU A 180 -9.36 15.87 -12.96
N ALA A 181 -10.55 15.42 -13.37
CA ALA A 181 -11.53 14.87 -12.43
C ALA A 181 -11.10 13.54 -11.77
N LEU A 182 -10.06 12.88 -12.29
CA LEU A 182 -9.54 11.60 -11.79
C LEU A 182 -8.41 11.77 -10.76
N ASP A 183 -8.04 13.02 -10.44
CA ASP A 183 -7.02 13.39 -9.46
C ASP A 183 -7.62 14.44 -8.52
N ARG A 184 -8.10 13.99 -7.36
CA ARG A 184 -8.84 14.78 -6.36
C ARG A 184 -8.43 14.45 -4.94
N TRP A 185 -7.54 13.49 -4.75
CA TRP A 185 -7.18 12.95 -3.46
C TRP A 185 -5.67 12.94 -3.28
N ASP A 186 -5.21 13.60 -2.23
CA ASP A 186 -3.84 13.53 -1.75
C ASP A 186 -3.77 12.61 -0.51
N PRO A 187 -3.54 11.30 -0.70
CA PRO A 187 -3.41 10.35 0.40
C PRO A 187 -2.16 10.59 1.25
N THR A 188 -1.22 11.43 0.82
CA THR A 188 0.03 11.68 1.54
C THR A 188 0.10 13.03 2.24
N ASP A 189 -0.77 13.99 1.89
CA ASP A 189 -0.64 15.40 2.31
C ASP A 189 0.77 15.88 1.95
N TRP A 190 1.07 15.79 0.65
CA TRP A 190 2.40 15.92 0.08
C TRP A 190 2.95 17.33 0.23
N ASP A 191 2.10 18.35 0.13
CA ASP A 191 2.47 19.74 0.34
C ASP A 191 2.43 20.16 1.82
N GLY A 192 1.73 19.40 2.67
CA GLY A 192 1.76 19.49 4.12
C GLY A 192 0.82 20.55 4.69
N ASP A 193 -0.23 20.91 3.96
CA ASP A 193 -1.21 21.91 4.39
C ASP A 193 -2.36 21.29 5.22
N GLY A 194 -2.42 19.96 5.31
CA GLY A 194 -3.41 19.19 6.06
C GLY A 194 -4.74 18.99 5.32
N LEU A 195 -4.86 19.47 4.09
CA LEU A 195 -5.95 19.17 3.17
C LEU A 195 -5.56 17.94 2.33
N ARG A 196 -6.53 17.05 2.15
CA ARG A 196 -6.34 15.78 1.41
C ARG A 196 -7.31 15.63 0.27
N GLY A 197 -8.29 16.52 0.20
CA GLY A 197 -9.30 16.54 -0.85
C GLY A 197 -8.84 17.43 -2.00
N GLU A 198 -7.63 17.24 -2.48
CA GLU A 198 -7.07 17.99 -3.59
C GLU A 198 -6.14 17.13 -4.44
N PRO A 199 -5.81 17.60 -5.65
CA PRO A 199 -4.97 16.84 -6.57
C PRO A 199 -3.52 16.72 -6.10
N ASP A 200 -2.92 15.53 -6.22
CA ASP A 200 -1.50 15.28 -5.96
C ASP A 200 -0.71 14.95 -7.25
N GLY A 201 -1.34 15.16 -8.41
CA GLY A 201 -0.76 14.88 -9.72
C GLY A 201 -0.78 13.40 -10.11
N TYR A 202 -1.34 12.53 -9.28
CA TYR A 202 -1.55 11.12 -9.58
C TYR A 202 -3.03 10.78 -9.76
N LEU A 203 -3.34 9.81 -10.62
CA LEU A 203 -4.67 9.21 -10.68
C LEU A 203 -5.05 8.65 -9.31
N ASP A 204 -6.20 9.05 -8.78
CA ASP A 204 -6.70 8.63 -7.47
C ASP A 204 -6.88 7.09 -7.43
N HIS A 205 -7.56 6.54 -8.44
CA HIS A 205 -7.92 5.12 -8.50
C HIS A 205 -7.91 4.59 -9.93
N LEU A 206 -7.16 3.51 -10.18
CA LEU A 206 -7.06 2.82 -11.46
C LEU A 206 -7.31 1.31 -11.32
N VAL A 207 -8.25 0.79 -12.10
CA VAL A 207 -8.48 -0.64 -12.27
C VAL A 207 -8.38 -1.01 -13.75
N LEU A 208 -7.59 -2.04 -14.04
CA LEU A 208 -7.53 -2.67 -15.35
C LEU A 208 -8.35 -3.95 -15.31
N VAL A 209 -9.20 -4.17 -16.31
CA VAL A 209 -9.87 -5.47 -16.49
C VAL A 209 -9.35 -6.09 -17.76
N PHE A 210 -8.64 -7.21 -17.65
CA PHE A 210 -8.02 -7.87 -18.80
C PHE A 210 -8.87 -9.03 -19.32
N ALA A 211 -8.83 -9.23 -20.64
CA ALA A 211 -9.56 -10.28 -21.34
C ALA A 211 -9.14 -11.70 -20.89
N GLY A 212 -10.11 -12.57 -20.63
CA GLY A 212 -9.90 -13.93 -20.15
C GLY A 212 -9.62 -14.06 -18.66
N GLY A 213 -9.35 -15.31 -18.25
CA GLY A 213 -9.17 -15.66 -16.84
C GLY A 213 -7.77 -15.36 -16.34
N GLY A 214 -7.65 -15.04 -15.05
CA GLY A 214 -6.36 -14.89 -14.39
C GLY A 214 -5.65 -16.22 -14.16
N GLN A 215 -4.33 -16.19 -13.97
CA GLN A 215 -3.54 -17.39 -13.60
C GLN A 215 -4.02 -18.01 -12.29
N SER A 216 -4.42 -17.15 -11.33
CA SER A 216 -4.92 -17.56 -10.01
C SER A 216 -6.11 -18.53 -10.08
N SER A 217 -6.90 -18.48 -11.16
CA SER A 217 -8.08 -19.33 -11.35
C SER A 217 -7.77 -20.77 -11.77
N CYS A 218 -6.53 -21.05 -12.23
CA CYS A 218 -6.18 -22.36 -12.80
C CYS A 218 -4.86 -22.94 -12.27
N GLN A 219 -3.98 -22.14 -11.66
CA GLN A 219 -2.66 -22.59 -11.20
C GLN A 219 -2.70 -23.81 -10.27
N GLY A 220 -3.68 -23.87 -9.36
CA GLY A 220 -3.80 -24.94 -8.38
C GLY A 220 -4.26 -26.24 -9.01
N GLN A 221 -5.10 -26.16 -10.05
CA GLN A 221 -5.54 -27.30 -10.84
C GLN A 221 -4.35 -27.95 -11.57
N TYR A 222 -3.47 -27.12 -12.13
CA TYR A 222 -2.31 -27.59 -12.90
C TYR A 222 -1.04 -27.77 -12.05
N LYS A 223 -1.09 -27.47 -10.76
CA LYS A 223 0.05 -27.54 -9.82
C LYS A 223 1.29 -26.84 -10.36
N ILE A 224 1.10 -25.62 -10.88
CA ILE A 224 2.18 -24.84 -11.51
C ILE A 224 3.35 -24.66 -10.52
N ASP A 225 3.05 -24.38 -9.25
CA ASP A 225 4.05 -24.17 -8.20
C ASP A 225 4.88 -25.43 -7.88
N ASP A 226 4.38 -26.64 -8.19
CA ASP A 226 5.18 -27.87 -8.03
C ASP A 226 6.29 -27.93 -9.10
N VAL A 227 6.05 -27.35 -10.27
CA VAL A 227 6.98 -27.34 -11.41
C VAL A 227 7.86 -26.09 -11.43
N LEU A 228 7.29 -24.92 -11.17
CA LEU A 228 7.96 -23.62 -11.16
C LEU A 228 8.24 -23.18 -9.73
N ASN A 229 9.22 -23.83 -9.10
CA ASN A 229 9.65 -23.56 -7.73
C ASN A 229 11.10 -23.08 -7.65
N PRO A 230 11.59 -22.58 -6.49
CA PRO A 230 12.94 -22.03 -6.34
C PRO A 230 14.07 -22.99 -6.75
N ASN A 231 13.84 -24.31 -6.74
CA ASN A 231 14.83 -25.33 -7.10
C ASN A 231 14.87 -25.66 -8.61
N THR A 232 14.03 -25.01 -9.42
CA THR A 232 13.91 -25.30 -10.85
C THR A 232 14.37 -24.12 -11.72
N GLY A 233 15.04 -24.44 -12.83
CA GLY A 233 15.49 -23.45 -13.82
C GLY A 233 14.51 -23.30 -14.98
N GLU A 234 14.82 -22.41 -15.93
CA GLU A 234 13.93 -22.08 -17.06
C GLU A 234 13.48 -23.28 -17.90
N ALA A 235 14.29 -24.34 -17.95
CA ALA A 235 13.93 -25.58 -18.64
C ALA A 235 12.62 -26.21 -18.11
N ALA A 236 12.26 -25.97 -16.85
CA ALA A 236 11.00 -26.45 -16.25
C ALA A 236 9.76 -25.94 -16.98
N LEU A 237 9.83 -24.77 -17.63
CA LEU A 237 8.70 -24.28 -18.42
C LEU A 237 8.34 -25.20 -19.60
N SER A 238 9.32 -25.95 -20.11
CA SER A 238 9.11 -26.88 -21.22
C SER A 238 8.51 -28.22 -20.79
N THR A 239 8.44 -28.49 -19.48
CA THR A 239 7.86 -29.72 -18.95
C THR A 239 6.37 -29.58 -18.62
N LEU A 240 5.85 -28.35 -18.60
CA LEU A 240 4.42 -28.08 -18.47
C LEU A 240 3.66 -28.65 -19.66
N SER A 241 2.47 -29.23 -19.40
CA SER A 241 1.53 -29.56 -20.48
C SER A 241 1.10 -28.30 -21.21
N THR A 242 0.53 -28.44 -22.41
CA THR A 242 0.02 -27.31 -23.19
C THR A 242 -0.98 -26.46 -22.39
N GLU A 243 -1.88 -27.10 -21.65
CA GLU A 243 -2.91 -26.43 -20.83
C GLU A 243 -2.29 -25.77 -19.60
N ALA A 244 -1.37 -26.46 -18.92
CA ALA A 244 -0.64 -25.89 -17.78
C ALA A 244 0.19 -24.67 -18.21
N ARG A 245 0.81 -24.74 -19.39
CA ARG A 245 1.54 -23.62 -19.98
C ARG A 245 0.63 -22.45 -20.33
N ALA A 246 -0.52 -22.72 -20.94
CA ALA A 246 -1.52 -21.70 -21.24
C ALA A 246 -2.10 -21.05 -19.98
N CYS A 247 -2.19 -21.78 -18.87
CA CYS A 247 -2.54 -21.22 -17.56
C CYS A 247 -1.40 -20.35 -17.01
N ALA A 248 -0.16 -20.83 -17.04
CA ALA A 248 1.01 -20.10 -16.57
C ALA A 248 1.22 -18.78 -17.31
N ASP A 249 0.93 -18.73 -18.62
CA ASP A 249 1.10 -17.54 -19.45
C ASP A 249 0.04 -16.43 -19.18
N ARG A 250 -0.94 -16.65 -18.29
CA ARG A 250 -1.98 -15.66 -17.95
C ARG A 250 -1.45 -14.66 -16.92
N LEU A 251 -2.01 -13.45 -16.94
CA LEU A 251 -1.78 -12.47 -15.89
C LEU A 251 -2.31 -12.96 -14.54
N TRP A 252 -1.55 -12.72 -13.48
CA TRP A 252 -2.03 -12.88 -12.12
C TRP A 252 -2.81 -11.63 -11.69
N PRO A 253 -4.08 -11.72 -11.25
CA PRO A 253 -4.80 -10.57 -10.70
C PRO A 253 -4.13 -10.04 -9.43
N HIS A 254 -3.73 -8.77 -9.41
CA HIS A 254 -3.04 -8.17 -8.28
C HIS A 254 -3.19 -6.64 -8.26
N ARG A 255 -2.85 -6.06 -7.10
CA ARG A 255 -2.56 -4.64 -6.92
C ARG A 255 -1.07 -4.43 -6.80
N PHE A 256 -0.55 -3.36 -7.39
CA PHE A 256 0.85 -2.99 -7.20
C PHE A 256 1.07 -1.47 -7.29
N VAL A 257 2.19 -1.02 -6.71
CA VAL A 257 2.72 0.33 -6.90
C VAL A 257 3.78 0.25 -8.00
N ILE A 258 3.64 1.08 -9.03
CA ILE A 258 4.59 1.16 -10.14
C ILE A 258 5.94 1.66 -9.60
N GLN A 259 6.99 0.87 -9.80
CA GLN A 259 8.36 1.11 -9.33
C GLN A 259 9.25 1.75 -10.42
N LYS A 260 8.64 2.18 -11.54
CA LYS A 260 9.34 2.91 -12.60
C LYS A 260 9.63 4.36 -12.22
N ARG A 261 10.71 4.90 -12.79
CA ARG A 261 11.04 6.34 -12.75
C ARG A 261 11.11 6.92 -11.33
N GLU A 262 11.58 6.15 -10.35
CA GLU A 262 11.85 6.67 -9.01
C GLU A 262 12.68 7.96 -9.06
N GLY A 263 12.33 8.95 -8.23
CA GLY A 263 12.92 10.28 -8.29
C GLY A 263 12.29 11.23 -9.31
N GLN A 264 11.37 10.76 -10.16
CA GLN A 264 10.54 11.57 -11.06
C GLN A 264 9.07 11.53 -10.62
N GLY A 265 8.22 12.32 -11.27
CA GLY A 265 6.78 12.35 -11.02
C GLY A 265 6.14 13.66 -11.48
N PRO A 266 4.88 13.93 -11.11
CA PRO A 266 4.20 15.16 -11.47
C PRO A 266 4.88 16.38 -10.85
N VAL A 267 4.77 17.52 -11.52
CA VAL A 267 5.28 18.81 -11.04
C VAL A 267 4.09 19.66 -10.61
N ILE A 268 4.02 19.92 -9.30
CA ILE A 268 2.94 20.66 -8.67
C ILE A 268 3.58 21.87 -7.99
N GLU A 269 3.09 23.06 -8.33
CA GLU A 269 3.62 24.33 -7.81
C GLU A 269 5.16 24.48 -7.91
N GLY A 270 5.75 23.92 -8.97
CA GLY A 270 7.20 23.98 -9.22
C GLY A 270 8.04 22.98 -8.41
N ARG A 271 7.41 22.09 -7.64
CA ARG A 271 8.05 21.00 -6.90
C ARG A 271 7.68 19.65 -7.54
N THR A 272 8.63 18.74 -7.66
CA THR A 272 8.38 17.39 -8.19
C THR A 272 7.89 16.47 -7.07
N HIS A 273 6.73 15.85 -7.25
CA HIS A 273 6.29 14.74 -6.41
C HIS A 273 7.01 13.46 -6.83
N ALA A 274 8.22 13.26 -6.31
CA ALA A 274 9.19 12.30 -6.84
C ALA A 274 8.95 10.80 -6.48
N ARG A 275 7.70 10.32 -6.54
CA ARG A 275 7.33 8.93 -6.18
C ARG A 275 7.52 7.93 -7.33
N GLY A 276 7.84 8.40 -8.52
CA GLY A 276 7.90 7.57 -9.73
C GLY A 276 6.53 7.36 -10.35
N GLY A 277 6.37 6.26 -11.07
CA GLY A 277 5.15 5.90 -11.78
C GLY A 277 5.26 6.04 -13.31
N VAL A 278 4.09 6.17 -13.93
CA VAL A 278 3.94 6.38 -15.37
C VAL A 278 3.20 7.68 -15.63
N GLU A 279 3.74 8.51 -16.50
CA GLU A 279 3.01 9.68 -16.99
C GLU A 279 1.88 9.25 -17.94
N VAL A 280 0.63 9.59 -17.58
CA VAL A 280 -0.57 9.31 -18.38
C VAL A 280 -0.72 10.36 -19.47
N ARG A 281 -0.48 11.61 -19.09
CA ARG A 281 -0.47 12.82 -19.93
C ARG A 281 0.37 13.89 -19.23
N PRO A 282 0.80 14.96 -19.92
CA PRO A 282 1.60 16.00 -19.30
C PRO A 282 1.00 16.49 -17.98
N GLY A 283 1.73 16.27 -16.87
CA GLY A 283 1.35 16.70 -15.53
C GLY A 283 0.46 15.75 -14.71
N LEU A 284 -0.03 14.64 -15.30
CA LEU A 284 -0.83 13.63 -14.60
C LEU A 284 -0.20 12.25 -14.72
N TRP A 285 0.04 11.62 -13.59
CA TRP A 285 0.76 10.35 -13.48
C TRP A 285 -0.13 9.26 -12.89
N SER A 286 0.29 8.01 -13.02
CA SER A 286 -0.30 6.88 -12.32
C SER A 286 0.78 6.23 -11.49
N LEU A 287 0.46 5.94 -10.23
CA LEU A 287 1.39 5.29 -9.31
C LEU A 287 0.88 3.94 -8.83
N ASP A 288 -0.40 3.87 -8.47
CA ASP A 288 -1.03 2.63 -8.03
C ASP A 288 -1.93 2.08 -9.15
N TYR A 289 -2.01 0.76 -9.25
CA TYR A 289 -2.99 0.12 -10.11
C TYR A 289 -3.49 -1.18 -9.48
N ASN A 290 -4.70 -1.54 -9.86
CA ASN A 290 -5.27 -2.85 -9.66
C ASN A 290 -5.54 -3.50 -11.01
N MET A 291 -5.34 -4.82 -11.15
CA MET A 291 -5.73 -5.55 -12.35
C MET A 291 -6.53 -6.80 -12.04
N GLN A 292 -7.65 -6.96 -12.74
CA GLN A 292 -8.62 -8.03 -12.56
C GLN A 292 -8.94 -8.72 -13.88
N SER A 293 -9.40 -9.97 -13.80
CA SER A 293 -9.76 -10.74 -14.99
C SER A 293 -11.18 -10.42 -15.45
N GLU A 294 -11.51 -10.74 -16.70
CA GLU A 294 -12.86 -10.61 -17.26
C GLU A 294 -13.93 -11.31 -16.41
N TYR A 295 -13.56 -12.40 -15.72
CA TYR A 295 -14.46 -13.20 -14.89
C TYR A 295 -14.38 -12.85 -13.40
N THR A 296 -13.75 -11.72 -13.05
CA THR A 296 -13.75 -11.23 -11.67
C THR A 296 -15.15 -10.73 -11.30
N GLU A 297 -15.64 -11.14 -10.13
CA GLU A 297 -16.94 -10.74 -9.60
C GLU A 297 -16.89 -9.41 -8.85
N ALA A 298 -18.03 -8.75 -8.70
CA ALA A 298 -18.15 -7.42 -8.06
C ALA A 298 -17.58 -7.39 -6.63
N SER A 299 -17.73 -8.48 -5.87
CA SER A 299 -17.22 -8.59 -4.50
C SER A 299 -15.69 -8.49 -4.42
N THR A 300 -14.98 -9.02 -5.41
CA THR A 300 -13.52 -8.87 -5.52
C THR A 300 -13.15 -7.44 -5.86
N PHE A 301 -13.86 -6.76 -6.76
CA PHE A 301 -13.62 -5.33 -7.00
C PHE A 301 -13.81 -4.48 -5.74
N VAL A 302 -14.79 -4.83 -4.89
CA VAL A 302 -14.99 -4.19 -3.59
C VAL A 302 -13.81 -4.45 -2.65
N HIS A 303 -13.31 -5.68 -2.55
CA HIS A 303 -12.12 -5.99 -1.74
C HIS A 303 -10.90 -5.18 -2.18
N GLU A 304 -10.62 -5.21 -3.48
CA GLU A 304 -9.45 -4.61 -4.08
C GLU A 304 -9.46 -3.08 -3.97
N PHE A 305 -10.64 -2.46 -4.12
CA PHE A 305 -10.79 -1.02 -3.87
C PHE A 305 -10.56 -0.68 -2.40
N GLY A 306 -10.77 -1.60 -1.46
CA GLY A 306 -10.42 -1.43 -0.05
C GLY A 306 -8.93 -1.12 0.12
N HIS A 307 -8.06 -1.78 -0.64
CA HIS A 307 -6.63 -1.49 -0.66
C HIS A 307 -6.30 -0.13 -1.25
N SER A 308 -7.07 0.35 -2.25
CA SER A 308 -6.92 1.72 -2.77
C SER A 308 -7.18 2.77 -1.70
N LEU A 309 -8.00 2.46 -0.69
CA LEU A 309 -8.23 3.33 0.48
C LEU A 309 -7.20 3.13 1.61
N GLY A 310 -6.22 2.23 1.41
CA GLY A 310 -5.18 1.91 2.38
C GLY A 310 -5.54 0.79 3.37
N LEU A 311 -6.64 0.05 3.18
CA LEU A 311 -6.93 -1.11 4.03
C LEU A 311 -6.01 -2.30 3.69
N PRO A 312 -5.56 -3.08 4.70
CA PRO A 312 -4.84 -4.32 4.47
C PRO A 312 -5.73 -5.51 4.19
N ASP A 313 -5.10 -6.57 3.68
CA ASP A 313 -5.57 -7.94 3.90
C ASP A 313 -5.53 -8.28 5.40
N ILE A 314 -6.67 -8.66 5.96
CA ILE A 314 -6.79 -9.02 7.38
C ILE A 314 -6.97 -10.53 7.58
N TYR A 315 -6.90 -11.32 6.52
CA TYR A 315 -6.89 -12.77 6.63
C TYR A 315 -5.52 -13.29 7.09
N ALA A 316 -5.54 -14.37 7.87
CA ALA A 316 -4.31 -15.07 8.22
C ALA A 316 -3.79 -15.87 7.02
N ARG A 317 -2.53 -15.64 6.61
CA ARG A 317 -1.88 -16.37 5.50
C ARG A 317 -1.33 -17.75 5.91
N THR A 318 -0.95 -17.91 7.18
CA THR A 318 -0.21 -19.08 7.67
C THR A 318 -0.86 -19.78 8.86
N SER A 319 -2.04 -19.32 9.30
CA SER A 319 -2.76 -19.87 10.45
C SER A 319 -4.27 -19.87 10.21
N SER A 320 -5.04 -20.32 11.20
CA SER A 320 -6.50 -20.23 11.16
C SER A 320 -6.95 -18.77 10.96
N ASN A 321 -7.79 -18.54 9.95
CA ASN A 321 -8.31 -17.22 9.62
C ASN A 321 -9.56 -16.90 10.45
N GLY A 322 -9.36 -16.21 11.58
CA GLY A 322 -10.45 -15.80 12.48
C GLY A 322 -11.33 -14.66 11.97
N THR A 323 -10.88 -13.89 10.97
CA THR A 323 -11.69 -12.83 10.34
C THR A 323 -12.60 -13.40 9.27
N GLY A 324 -12.10 -14.32 8.42
CA GLY A 324 -12.87 -15.12 7.46
C GLY A 324 -14.07 -14.39 6.83
N GLY A 325 -15.25 -15.01 6.89
CA GLY A 325 -16.49 -14.45 6.33
C GLY A 325 -17.10 -13.26 7.08
N TRP A 326 -16.41 -12.66 8.05
CA TRP A 326 -16.91 -11.48 8.78
C TRP A 326 -16.62 -10.15 8.10
N GLU A 327 -15.62 -10.09 7.22
CA GLU A 327 -15.26 -8.84 6.55
C GLU A 327 -14.66 -9.04 5.15
N VAL A 328 -14.94 -8.08 4.26
CA VAL A 328 -14.51 -8.09 2.86
C VAL A 328 -13.00 -8.15 2.68
N MET A 329 -12.22 -7.52 3.56
CA MET A 329 -10.75 -7.57 3.53
C MET A 329 -10.17 -8.95 3.95
N SER A 330 -11.03 -9.95 4.18
CA SER A 330 -10.67 -11.33 4.52
C SER A 330 -11.31 -12.35 3.59
N GLY A 331 -12.56 -12.12 3.19
CA GLY A 331 -13.27 -12.98 2.26
C GLY A 331 -14.11 -12.17 1.28
N THR A 332 -14.17 -12.63 0.03
CA THR A 332 -14.86 -11.96 -1.07
C THR A 332 -16.01 -12.83 -1.57
N ALA A 333 -16.99 -13.11 -0.69
CA ALA A 333 -18.12 -13.94 -1.10
C ALA A 333 -18.97 -13.21 -2.14
N ASP A 334 -19.52 -13.99 -3.05
CA ASP A 334 -20.41 -13.58 -4.13
C ASP A 334 -21.83 -14.16 -3.89
N PRO A 335 -22.93 -13.52 -4.32
CA PRO A 335 -23.05 -12.25 -5.09
C PRO A 335 -22.93 -10.97 -4.27
N SER A 336 -23.03 -11.06 -2.94
CA SER A 336 -22.97 -9.90 -2.07
C SER A 336 -21.70 -9.93 -1.22
N PRO A 337 -20.84 -8.90 -1.31
CA PRO A 337 -19.63 -8.84 -0.51
C PRO A 337 -19.97 -8.75 0.98
N GLN A 338 -19.09 -9.30 1.82
CA GLN A 338 -19.08 -9.02 3.24
C GLN A 338 -19.01 -7.52 3.51
N ASN A 339 -19.49 -7.08 4.66
CA ASN A 339 -19.34 -5.69 5.10
C ASN A 339 -17.92 -5.41 5.62
N LEU A 340 -17.52 -4.14 5.68
CA LEU A 340 -16.33 -3.74 6.43
C LEU A 340 -16.60 -3.89 7.92
N SER A 341 -15.61 -4.31 8.71
CA SER A 341 -15.73 -4.41 10.16
C SER A 341 -15.72 -3.04 10.82
N ALA A 342 -15.99 -3.04 12.12
CA ALA A 342 -15.80 -1.86 12.95
C ALA A 342 -14.36 -1.34 12.88
N TRP A 343 -13.34 -2.21 12.78
CA TRP A 343 -11.95 -1.76 12.73
C TRP A 343 -11.68 -0.96 11.45
N SER A 344 -11.97 -1.52 10.28
CA SER A 344 -11.71 -0.87 8.99
C SER A 344 -12.44 0.46 8.87
N ARG A 345 -13.71 0.52 9.32
CA ARG A 345 -14.47 1.78 9.30
C ARG A 345 -13.95 2.81 10.30
N VAL A 346 -13.38 2.38 11.44
CA VAL A 346 -12.73 3.29 12.39
C VAL A 346 -11.43 3.85 11.78
N MET A 347 -10.61 3.00 11.18
CA MET A 347 -9.35 3.41 10.55
C MET A 347 -9.59 4.39 9.40
N LEU A 348 -10.60 4.17 8.57
CA LEU A 348 -10.99 5.08 7.49
C LEU A 348 -11.68 6.37 7.98
N GLY A 349 -11.93 6.52 9.28
CA GLY A 349 -12.63 7.66 9.85
C GLY A 349 -14.14 7.70 9.58
N TRP A 350 -14.72 6.59 9.13
CA TRP A 350 -16.15 6.45 8.81
C TRP A 350 -17.01 6.08 10.02
N LEU A 351 -16.38 5.52 11.05
CA LEU A 351 -17.04 5.10 12.27
C LEU A 351 -16.33 5.66 13.50
N ARG A 352 -17.12 6.24 14.41
CA ARG A 352 -16.63 6.65 15.73
C ARG A 352 -17.15 5.69 16.80
N PRO A 353 -16.28 4.91 17.47
CA PRO A 353 -16.69 3.96 18.48
C PRO A 353 -16.88 4.64 19.85
N GLN A 354 -17.61 3.98 20.75
CA GLN A 354 -17.52 4.30 22.18
C GLN A 354 -16.20 3.76 22.73
N VAL A 355 -15.33 4.65 23.21
CA VAL A 355 -14.01 4.29 23.72
C VAL A 355 -14.07 4.02 25.23
N PHE A 356 -13.39 2.97 25.66
CA PHE A 356 -13.17 2.61 27.04
C PHE A 356 -11.69 2.56 27.36
N VAL A 357 -11.27 3.33 28.35
CA VAL A 357 -9.89 3.39 28.85
C VAL A 357 -9.76 2.46 30.07
N PRO A 358 -8.61 1.81 30.29
CA PRO A 358 -8.41 0.95 31.44
C PRO A 358 -8.25 1.76 32.75
N PRO A 359 -8.60 1.20 33.93
CA PRO A 359 -8.55 1.93 35.20
C PRO A 359 -7.19 2.49 35.59
N ALA A 360 -6.11 1.78 35.24
CA ALA A 360 -4.73 2.25 35.48
C ALA A 360 -4.41 3.58 34.77
N PHE A 361 -5.22 3.96 33.77
CA PHE A 361 -5.08 5.16 32.98
C PHE A 361 -6.29 6.11 33.13
N GLY A 362 -7.04 5.99 34.23
CA GLY A 362 -8.15 6.90 34.57
C GLY A 362 -9.54 6.43 34.12
N GLY A 363 -9.66 5.24 33.54
CA GLY A 363 -10.94 4.64 33.21
C GLY A 363 -11.73 4.14 34.44
N ARG A 364 -13.03 3.87 34.26
CA ARG A 364 -13.84 3.24 35.31
C ARG A 364 -13.67 1.72 35.26
N LYS A 365 -13.70 1.07 36.43
CA LYS A 365 -13.59 -0.41 36.58
C LYS A 365 -14.74 -1.16 35.91
N VAL A 366 -15.95 -0.60 35.94
CA VAL A 366 -17.16 -1.18 35.33
C VAL A 366 -17.85 -0.09 34.53
N GLN A 367 -18.17 -0.40 33.28
CA GLN A 367 -18.87 0.46 32.33
C GLN A 367 -19.79 -0.40 31.46
N SER A 368 -20.83 0.21 30.93
CA SER A 368 -21.78 -0.45 30.02
C SER A 368 -21.97 0.38 28.76
N VAL A 369 -22.29 -0.30 27.66
CA VAL A 369 -22.63 0.31 26.37
C VAL A 369 -23.76 -0.47 25.74
N TYR A 370 -24.66 0.22 25.05
CA TYR A 370 -25.64 -0.42 24.20
C TYR A 370 -25.18 -0.32 22.76
N LEU A 371 -25.06 -1.47 22.11
CA LEU A 371 -24.70 -1.55 20.71
C LEU A 371 -25.95 -1.78 19.85
N ARG A 372 -25.92 -1.22 18.66
CA ARG A 372 -26.87 -1.52 17.58
C ARG A 372 -26.15 -2.22 16.43
N THR A 373 -26.92 -2.73 15.47
CA THR A 373 -26.34 -3.32 14.26
C THR A 373 -25.46 -2.30 13.55
N LEU A 374 -24.24 -2.73 13.18
CA LEU A 374 -23.25 -1.88 12.52
C LEU A 374 -23.82 -1.24 11.25
N ASP A 375 -24.65 -1.98 10.51
CA ASP A 375 -25.16 -1.63 9.19
C ASP A 375 -26.59 -1.07 9.15
N ASP A 376 -27.25 -0.84 10.30
CA ASP A 376 -28.58 -0.22 10.29
C ASP A 376 -28.51 1.14 9.58
N PRO A 377 -29.38 1.49 8.60
CA PRO A 377 -29.28 2.75 7.87
C PRO A 377 -29.32 3.98 8.77
N VAL A 378 -28.52 5.01 8.48
CA VAL A 378 -28.44 6.24 9.30
C VAL A 378 -29.80 6.95 9.46
N ASP A 379 -30.70 6.75 8.50
CA ASP A 379 -32.02 7.41 8.41
C ASP A 379 -33.21 6.45 8.56
N ALA A 380 -32.97 5.18 8.89
CA ALA A 380 -34.08 4.25 9.14
C ALA A 380 -34.95 4.76 10.31
N PRO A 381 -36.29 4.65 10.28
CA PRO A 381 -37.16 5.13 11.37
C PRO A 381 -36.80 4.56 12.74
N ALA A 382 -36.37 3.30 12.81
CA ALA A 382 -35.84 2.66 14.02
C ALA A 382 -34.55 3.34 14.52
N VAL A 383 -33.68 3.75 13.59
CA VAL A 383 -32.44 4.49 13.86
C VAL A 383 -32.71 5.94 14.25
N ALA A 384 -33.67 6.62 13.63
CA ALA A 384 -34.09 7.95 14.03
C ALA A 384 -34.68 7.94 15.46
N ARG A 385 -35.41 6.87 15.82
CA ARG A 385 -35.89 6.63 17.19
C ARG A 385 -34.74 6.31 18.16
N ALA A 386 -33.73 5.54 17.73
CA ALA A 386 -32.54 5.24 18.52
C ALA A 386 -31.58 6.44 18.67
N LYS A 387 -31.45 7.31 17.66
CA LYS A 387 -30.70 8.58 17.72
C LYS A 387 -31.25 9.52 18.81
N ARG A 388 -32.55 9.43 19.11
CA ARG A 388 -33.20 10.15 20.22
C ARG A 388 -32.89 9.55 21.59
N ALA A 389 -32.42 8.30 21.66
CA ALA A 389 -31.88 7.70 22.86
C ALA A 389 -30.36 7.95 22.92
N ALA A 390 -29.93 8.96 23.67
CA ALA A 390 -28.52 9.14 23.98
C ALA A 390 -27.92 7.81 24.52
N GLY A 391 -26.89 7.27 23.87
CA GLY A 391 -26.16 6.08 24.34
C GLY A 391 -26.21 4.80 23.50
N LEU A 392 -26.78 4.82 22.27
CA LEU A 392 -26.69 3.69 21.34
C LEU A 392 -25.52 3.87 20.34
N HIS A 393 -24.53 2.97 20.38
CA HIS A 393 -23.32 3.04 19.56
C HIS A 393 -23.27 1.89 18.55
N ARG A 394 -22.52 2.03 17.45
CA ARG A 394 -22.32 0.94 16.46
C ARG A 394 -21.11 0.07 16.74
N ALA A 395 -20.16 0.60 17.50
CA ALA A 395 -18.95 -0.08 17.89
C ALA A 395 -18.50 0.41 19.27
N ALA A 396 -17.78 -0.46 19.96
CA ALA A 396 -17.05 -0.13 21.17
C ALA A 396 -15.58 -0.49 20.95
N MET A 397 -14.68 0.38 21.42
CA MET A 397 -13.25 0.15 21.43
C MET A 397 -12.79 0.10 22.87
N VAL A 398 -12.30 -1.05 23.30
CA VAL A 398 -11.75 -1.23 24.65
C VAL A 398 -10.23 -1.16 24.54
N VAL A 399 -9.65 -0.06 25.00
CA VAL A 399 -8.20 0.09 25.06
C VAL A 399 -7.67 -0.83 26.15
N LEU A 400 -6.73 -1.70 25.82
CA LEU A 400 -6.08 -2.59 26.78
C LEU A 400 -4.84 -1.89 27.37
N PRO A 401 -4.43 -2.25 28.60
CA PRO A 401 -3.16 -1.79 29.14
C PRO A 401 -2.01 -2.13 28.17
N PRO A 402 -1.15 -1.16 27.81
CA PRO A 402 -0.05 -1.41 26.89
C PRO A 402 0.90 -2.50 27.40
N LYS A 403 1.23 -3.43 26.50
CA LYS A 403 2.25 -4.46 26.75
C LYS A 403 3.60 -3.96 26.26
N VAL A 404 4.63 -4.14 27.08
CA VAL A 404 6.02 -3.93 26.67
C VAL A 404 6.51 -5.21 26.01
N ARG A 405 7.02 -5.09 24.78
CA ARG A 405 7.73 -6.18 24.11
C ARG A 405 9.22 -5.86 24.18
N GLU A 406 9.97 -6.71 24.85
CA GLU A 406 11.42 -6.67 24.79
C GLU A 406 11.88 -7.36 23.50
N LEU A 407 12.86 -6.75 22.84
CA LEU A 407 13.47 -7.26 21.62
C LEU A 407 14.91 -7.60 21.91
N GLU A 408 15.27 -8.86 21.76
CA GLU A 408 16.67 -9.29 21.81
C GLU A 408 17.24 -9.19 20.40
N LEU A 409 18.03 -8.15 20.14
CA LEU A 409 18.61 -7.88 18.83
C LEU A 409 20.00 -8.51 18.69
N THR A 410 20.95 -8.03 19.49
CA THR A 410 22.34 -8.50 19.47
C THR A 410 23.02 -8.21 20.80
N THR A 411 24.21 -8.79 20.98
CA THR A 411 25.09 -8.48 22.12
C THR A 411 26.06 -7.37 21.73
N LEU A 412 26.17 -6.35 22.58
CA LEU A 412 27.14 -5.27 22.34
C LEU A 412 28.55 -5.76 22.68
N PRO A 413 29.56 -5.50 21.83
CA PRO A 413 30.95 -5.78 22.16
C PRO A 413 31.34 -5.14 23.49
N LYS A 414 32.23 -5.78 24.27
CA LYS A 414 32.69 -5.23 25.56
C LYS A 414 33.30 -3.83 25.45
N ALA A 415 33.85 -3.49 24.29
CA ALA A 415 34.43 -2.18 24.00
C ALA A 415 33.37 -1.10 23.67
N SER A 416 32.12 -1.50 23.40
CA SER A 416 31.00 -0.58 23.15
C SER A 416 30.38 -0.06 24.44
N GLY A 417 29.62 1.03 24.32
CA GLY A 417 28.77 1.52 25.41
C GLY A 417 27.60 0.57 25.72
N LYS A 418 26.68 1.01 26.60
CA LYS A 418 25.49 0.23 26.98
C LYS A 418 24.30 0.40 26.02
N GLN A 419 24.47 1.16 24.94
CA GLN A 419 23.40 1.57 24.03
C GLN A 419 23.86 1.49 22.58
N ALA A 420 22.92 1.25 21.68
CA ALA A 420 23.10 1.31 20.23
C ALA A 420 21.93 2.06 19.59
N LEU A 421 22.17 2.63 18.42
CA LEU A 421 21.10 3.19 17.59
C LEU A 421 20.34 2.04 16.94
N TYR A 422 19.01 2.10 17.00
CA TYR A 422 18.12 1.11 16.42
C TYR A 422 17.14 1.81 15.47
N SER A 423 17.08 1.33 14.23
CA SER A 423 16.20 1.88 13.19
C SER A 423 14.71 1.59 13.42
N GLY A 424 14.39 0.65 14.30
CA GLY A 424 13.05 0.09 14.42
C GLY A 424 12.84 -1.12 13.49
N GLN A 425 11.60 -1.60 13.45
CA GLN A 425 11.13 -2.66 12.54
C GLN A 425 9.73 -2.28 12.05
N GLY A 426 9.43 -2.56 10.79
CA GLY A 426 8.16 -2.21 10.14
C GLY A 426 8.33 -2.03 8.65
N ASN A 427 7.22 -1.89 7.93
CA ASN A 427 7.20 -1.75 6.47
C ASN A 427 7.25 -0.26 6.08
N GLU A 428 7.76 0.04 4.87
CA GLU A 428 7.82 1.40 4.29
C GLU A 428 8.52 2.44 5.19
N LEU A 429 9.40 1.98 6.08
CA LEU A 429 10.07 2.87 7.02
C LEU A 429 11.16 3.67 6.32
N ASN A 430 11.12 5.00 6.39
CA ASN A 430 12.25 5.86 6.08
C ASN A 430 12.78 6.52 7.37
N ARG A 431 13.90 6.03 7.90
CA ARG A 431 14.48 6.51 9.17
C ARG A 431 15.91 6.97 8.96
N ALA A 432 16.31 8.06 9.60
CA ALA A 432 17.66 8.57 9.52
C ALA A 432 18.27 8.80 10.90
N ALA A 433 19.58 8.58 11.03
CA ALA A 433 20.36 9.01 12.17
C ALA A 433 21.51 9.90 11.67
N GLU A 434 21.61 11.11 12.23
CA GLU A 434 22.59 12.09 11.78
C GLU A 434 23.76 12.25 12.76
N LEU A 435 24.99 12.25 12.24
CA LEU A 435 26.20 12.62 12.97
C LEU A 435 26.79 13.88 12.34
N ARG A 436 26.92 14.96 13.13
CA ARG A 436 27.56 16.19 12.65
C ARG A 436 29.00 16.30 13.13
N LEU A 437 29.93 16.55 12.20
CA LEU A 437 31.37 16.65 12.49
C LEU A 437 31.93 17.97 11.94
N ASP A 438 32.86 18.61 12.65
CA ASP A 438 33.64 19.74 12.12
C ASP A 438 34.98 19.24 11.61
N LEU A 439 35.20 19.31 10.30
CA LEU A 439 36.39 18.79 9.63
C LEU A 439 37.26 19.90 9.03
N ARG A 440 37.01 21.18 9.36
CA ARG A 440 37.74 22.32 8.74
C ARG A 440 39.24 22.30 9.02
N GLU A 441 39.64 21.79 10.18
CA GLU A 441 41.05 21.66 10.58
C GLU A 441 41.64 20.28 10.29
N ALA A 442 40.85 19.35 9.72
CA ALA A 442 41.31 18.00 9.45
C ALA A 442 42.39 18.02 8.36
N LYS A 443 43.59 17.54 8.69
CA LYS A 443 44.70 17.37 7.75
C LYS A 443 44.82 15.90 7.36
N GLY A 444 44.61 15.60 6.09
CA GLY A 444 44.74 14.24 5.55
C GLY A 444 43.42 13.45 5.49
N LYS A 445 43.52 12.13 5.37
CA LYS A 445 42.37 11.23 5.20
C LYS A 445 41.57 11.11 6.51
N VAL A 446 40.29 11.44 6.44
CA VAL A 446 39.31 11.19 7.51
C VAL A 446 38.65 9.84 7.27
N THR A 447 38.61 9.00 8.30
CA THR A 447 37.96 7.68 8.26
C THR A 447 36.84 7.64 9.29
N LEU A 448 35.63 7.33 8.85
CA LEU A 448 34.52 6.95 9.74
C LEU A 448 34.49 5.43 9.83
N SER A 449 34.53 4.89 11.05
CA SER A 449 34.40 3.46 11.33
C SER A 449 33.31 3.26 12.36
N PHE A 450 32.48 2.25 12.16
CA PHE A 450 31.41 1.87 13.06
C PHE A 450 31.16 0.36 12.94
N ASP A 451 30.71 -0.24 14.04
CA ASP A 451 30.16 -1.59 14.03
C ASP A 451 28.67 -1.49 13.68
N ALA A 452 28.19 -2.40 12.83
CA ALA A 452 26.78 -2.50 12.48
C ALA A 452 26.31 -3.95 12.48
N TRP A 453 25.08 -4.13 12.95
CA TRP A 453 24.35 -5.38 12.90
C TRP A 453 23.01 -5.11 12.23
N TRP A 454 22.61 -5.95 11.27
CA TRP A 454 21.33 -5.81 10.59
C TRP A 454 20.75 -7.17 10.19
N SER A 455 19.42 -7.19 10.13
CA SER A 455 18.60 -8.28 9.59
C SER A 455 17.40 -7.63 8.94
N ILE A 456 17.44 -7.51 7.61
CA ILE A 456 16.44 -6.79 6.80
C ILE A 456 16.15 -7.58 5.51
N GLU A 457 14.97 -7.41 4.91
CA GLU A 457 14.54 -8.24 3.77
C GLU A 457 15.48 -8.09 2.56
N ALA A 458 16.08 -9.19 2.13
CA ALA A 458 17.12 -9.20 1.09
C ALA A 458 16.56 -8.71 -0.25
N GLY A 459 17.16 -7.64 -0.79
CA GLY A 459 16.79 -7.07 -2.09
C GLY A 459 15.56 -6.16 -2.06
N TRP A 460 14.91 -6.00 -0.89
CA TRP A 460 13.75 -5.12 -0.69
C TRP A 460 14.07 -4.01 0.31
N ASP A 461 14.62 -4.38 1.46
CA ASP A 461 15.04 -3.43 2.47
C ASP A 461 16.51 -3.05 2.32
N PHE A 462 16.79 -1.75 2.40
CA PHE A 462 18.15 -1.22 2.27
C PHE A 462 18.51 -0.25 3.40
N ALA A 463 19.76 -0.37 3.85
CA ALA A 463 20.43 0.62 4.68
C ALA A 463 21.60 1.29 3.93
N TYR A 464 21.70 2.61 4.07
CA TYR A 464 22.68 3.42 3.36
C TYR A 464 23.49 4.31 4.31
N VAL A 465 24.75 4.52 3.97
CA VAL A 465 25.56 5.60 4.54
C VAL A 465 25.65 6.73 3.52
N GLU A 466 25.29 7.93 3.94
CA GLU A 466 25.26 9.13 3.12
C GLU A 466 26.10 10.24 3.77
N THR A 467 26.71 11.07 2.94
CA THR A 467 27.44 12.27 3.40
C THR A 467 26.88 13.51 2.73
N SER A 468 26.80 14.61 3.48
CA SER A 468 26.49 15.94 2.99
C SER A 468 27.62 16.91 3.34
N THR A 469 27.90 17.85 2.44
CA THR A 469 28.84 18.96 2.68
C THR A 469 28.17 20.33 2.58
N ASP A 470 26.84 20.37 2.51
CA ASP A 470 26.03 21.55 2.25
C ASP A 470 24.90 21.73 3.29
N ASP A 471 25.19 21.36 4.54
CA ASP A 471 24.27 21.40 5.68
C ASP A 471 22.99 20.58 5.46
N GLY A 472 23.16 19.40 4.87
CA GLY A 472 22.09 18.41 4.67
C GLY A 472 21.14 18.71 3.52
N ARG A 473 21.45 19.72 2.68
CA ARG A 473 20.62 20.04 1.50
C ARG A 473 20.72 18.96 0.43
N THR A 474 21.90 18.38 0.23
CA THR A 474 22.11 17.26 -0.68
C THR A 474 22.91 16.14 -0.03
N TRP A 475 22.61 14.90 -0.44
CA TRP A 475 23.18 13.68 0.13
C TRP A 475 23.80 12.82 -0.95
N THR A 476 25.04 12.37 -0.71
CA THR A 476 25.74 11.42 -1.58
C THR A 476 25.89 10.07 -0.89
N ARG A 477 25.33 9.01 -1.48
CA ARG A 477 25.52 7.62 -1.00
C ARG A 477 26.97 7.19 -1.09
N ARG A 478 27.49 6.59 -0.03
CA ARG A 478 28.85 6.06 0.07
C ARG A 478 28.82 4.54 0.10
N ARG A 479 29.79 3.92 -0.57
CA ARG A 479 30.03 2.48 -0.46
C ARG A 479 30.80 2.22 0.84
N THR A 480 30.23 1.36 1.67
CA THR A 480 30.79 0.98 2.98
C THR A 480 31.55 -0.35 2.93
N VAL A 481 31.34 -1.16 1.89
CA VAL A 481 31.96 -2.48 1.70
C VAL A 481 32.48 -2.59 0.26
N ASP A 482 33.51 -3.40 0.05
CA ASP A 482 34.01 -3.76 -1.27
C ASP A 482 32.88 -4.36 -2.13
N PRO A 483 32.65 -3.88 -3.38
CA PRO A 483 31.60 -4.38 -4.25
C PRO A 483 31.60 -5.89 -4.47
N ARG A 484 32.75 -6.56 -4.35
CA ARG A 484 32.86 -8.03 -4.50
C ARG A 484 32.23 -8.80 -3.35
N HIS A 485 32.05 -8.14 -2.21
CA HIS A 485 31.48 -8.73 -0.99
C HIS A 485 30.12 -8.12 -0.65
N MET A 486 29.61 -7.16 -1.43
CA MET A 486 28.28 -6.59 -1.19
C MET A 486 27.18 -7.64 -1.42
N PRO A 487 26.20 -7.78 -0.50
CA PRO A 487 25.12 -8.76 -0.66
C PRO A 487 24.23 -8.43 -1.86
N ALA A 488 24.02 -7.13 -2.15
CA ALA A 488 23.27 -6.66 -3.31
C ALA A 488 24.19 -6.16 -4.43
N LYS A 489 23.73 -6.37 -5.67
CA LYS A 489 24.39 -5.84 -6.89
C LYS A 489 23.81 -4.50 -7.37
N HIS A 490 22.69 -4.08 -6.81
CA HIS A 490 21.98 -2.84 -7.11
C HIS A 490 21.50 -2.19 -5.82
N GLY A 491 21.14 -0.91 -5.87
CA GLY A 491 20.42 -0.26 -4.78
C GLY A 491 18.91 -0.45 -4.89
N HIS A 492 18.19 0.16 -3.96
CA HIS A 492 16.74 0.23 -3.89
C HIS A 492 16.15 0.85 -5.16
N ASP A 493 16.69 1.99 -5.61
CA ASP A 493 16.13 2.73 -6.76
C ASP A 493 16.47 2.12 -8.14
N GLY A 494 16.88 0.85 -8.16
CA GLY A 494 16.99 0.06 -9.38
C GLY A 494 18.41 -0.36 -9.78
N PRO A 495 18.55 -1.06 -10.93
CA PRO A 495 19.73 -1.84 -11.28
C PRO A 495 21.04 -1.07 -11.37
N GLU A 496 20.99 0.22 -11.70
CA GLU A 496 22.18 1.06 -11.91
C GLU A 496 22.57 1.88 -10.68
N THR A 497 21.85 1.72 -9.57
CA THR A 497 22.06 2.53 -8.37
C THR A 497 23.11 1.94 -7.43
N VAL A 498 23.70 2.78 -6.58
CA VAL A 498 24.72 2.37 -5.61
C VAL A 498 24.14 1.29 -4.68
N PRO A 499 24.77 0.11 -4.56
CA PRO A 499 24.28 -0.93 -3.67
C PRO A 499 24.24 -0.49 -2.21
N GLY A 500 23.16 -0.83 -1.52
CA GLY A 500 23.02 -0.65 -0.06
C GLY A 500 23.31 -1.95 0.70
N LEU A 501 23.38 -1.85 2.02
CA LEU A 501 23.37 -3.02 2.90
C LEU A 501 21.95 -3.60 2.87
N THR A 502 21.83 -4.91 2.68
CA THR A 502 20.56 -5.67 2.67
C THR A 502 20.81 -7.09 3.17
N GLY A 503 19.76 -7.85 3.49
CA GLY A 503 19.88 -9.23 3.98
C GLY A 503 20.38 -9.31 5.42
N LEU A 504 21.22 -10.30 5.72
CA LEU A 504 21.79 -10.50 7.05
C LEU A 504 23.22 -9.96 7.10
N SER A 505 23.58 -9.29 8.20
CA SER A 505 24.96 -8.81 8.38
C SER A 505 26.02 -9.91 8.44
N GLY A 506 25.61 -11.15 8.73
CA GLY A 506 26.50 -12.31 8.74
C GLY A 506 26.80 -12.90 7.35
N ASP A 507 26.13 -12.41 6.30
CA ASP A 507 26.40 -12.80 4.90
C ASP A 507 27.57 -11.99 4.28
N LEU A 508 28.06 -10.96 5.00
CA LEU A 508 29.29 -10.23 4.73
C LEU A 508 30.50 -10.89 5.43
#